data_AF-A0A2N0QMR0-F1
#
_entry.id   AF-A0A2N0QMR0-F1
#
_cell.length_a   1.000
_cell.length_b   1.000
_cell.length_c   1.000
_cell.angle_alpha   90.00
_cell.angle_beta   90.00
_cell.angle_gamma   90.00
#
_symmetry.space_group_name_H-M   'P 1'
#
loop_
_entity.id
_entity.type
_entity.pdbx_description
1 polymer ?
#
loop_
_entity_poly.entity_id
_entity_poly.type
_entity_poly.pdbx_seq_one_letter_code
_entity_poly.pdbx_strand_id
1 'polypeptide(L)'
;MDQIVQLIESGQIKPGDKLFTEIELMEKLGVSRSVVREALSSLEALEIVNKSPRGGTYVNERIGSTPFRTMLSINSLNSEAIIEARMSYMN
;
A
#
# COMPACT_ATOMS: atom_id res chain seq x y z
N MET A 1 -8.62 2.77 -4.85
CA MET A 1 -7.28 2.43 -4.31
C MET A 1 -6.27 3.50 -4.69
N ASP A 2 -6.23 3.86 -5.97
CA ASP A 2 -5.26 4.77 -6.58
C ASP A 2 -5.09 6.11 -5.86
N GLN A 3 -6.17 6.72 -5.36
CA GLN A 3 -6.06 8.02 -4.67
C GLN A 3 -5.31 7.96 -3.34
N ILE A 4 -5.46 6.89 -2.55
CA ILE A 4 -4.71 6.73 -1.29
C ILE A 4 -3.24 6.48 -1.58
N VAL A 5 -2.96 5.71 -2.64
CA VAL A 5 -1.59 5.44 -3.10
C VAL A 5 -0.93 6.74 -3.57
N GLN A 6 -1.63 7.58 -4.34
CA GLN A 6 -1.10 8.87 -4.79
C GLN A 6 -0.73 9.82 -3.63
N LEU A 7 -1.50 9.80 -2.53
CA LEU A 7 -1.15 10.59 -1.34
C LEU A 7 0.16 10.12 -0.70
N ILE A 8 0.43 8.81 -0.72
CA ILE A 8 1.69 8.23 -0.24
C ILE A 8 2.83 8.52 -1.23
N GLU A 9 2.62 8.31 -2.53
CA GLU A 9 3.63 8.54 -3.58
C GLU A 9 4.05 10.01 -3.71
N SER A 10 3.12 10.94 -3.53
CA SER A 10 3.41 12.38 -3.54
C SER A 10 4.29 12.84 -2.36
N GLY A 11 4.52 11.97 -1.37
CA GLY A 11 5.29 12.27 -0.18
C GLY A 11 4.57 13.14 0.85
N GLN A 12 3.27 13.40 0.65
CA GLN A 12 2.43 14.08 1.64
C GLN A 12 2.22 13.22 2.89
N ILE A 13 2.29 11.90 2.74
CA ILE A 13 2.26 10.92 3.83
C ILE A 13 3.50 10.04 3.70
N LYS A 14 4.34 10.00 4.74
CA LYS A 14 5.60 9.27 4.73
C LYS A 14 5.44 7.87 5.35
N PRO A 15 6.37 6.94 5.06
CA PRO A 15 6.45 5.68 5.79
C PRO A 15 6.52 5.93 7.31
N GLY A 16 5.71 5.20 8.07
CA GLY A 16 5.54 5.37 9.52
C GLY A 16 4.47 6.38 9.92
N ASP A 17 4.01 7.25 9.01
CA ASP A 17 2.97 8.23 9.34
C ASP A 17 1.61 7.57 9.51
N LYS A 18 0.79 8.17 10.37
CA LYS A 18 -0.62 7.82 10.51
C LYS A 18 -1.38 8.29 9.28
N LEU A 19 -2.12 7.38 8.66
CA LEU A 19 -3.07 7.70 7.60
C LEU A 19 -4.29 8.42 8.18
N PHE A 20 -5.00 9.18 7.34
CA PHE A 20 -6.32 9.70 7.66
C PHE A 20 -7.27 8.59 8.16
N THR A 21 -8.16 8.93 9.06
CA THR A 21 -9.21 8.04 9.57
C THR A 21 -10.18 7.63 8.45
N GLU A 22 -10.95 6.55 8.66
CA GLU A 22 -11.97 6.12 7.68
C GLU A 22 -12.93 7.27 7.33
N ILE A 23 -13.34 8.07 8.33
CA ILE A 23 -14.26 9.20 8.16
C ILE A 23 -13.60 10.31 7.32
N GLU A 24 -12.39 10.72 7.66
CA GLU A 24 -11.65 11.74 6.90
C GLU A 24 -11.38 11.29 5.46
N LEU A 25 -11.12 10.00 5.23
CA LEU A 25 -10.96 9.44 3.89
C LEU A 25 -12.27 9.45 3.10
N MET A 26 -13.41 9.14 3.74
CA MET A 26 -14.72 9.24 3.10
C MET A 26 -14.99 10.68 2.66
N GLU A 27 -14.73 11.66 3.53
CA GLU A 27 -14.93 13.08 3.22
C GLU A 27 -13.99 13.59 2.12
N LYS A 28 -12.69 13.26 2.20
CA LYS A 28 -11.69 13.71 1.22
C LYS A 28 -11.87 13.09 -0.16
N LEU A 29 -12.29 11.82 -0.22
CA LEU A 29 -12.40 11.07 -1.47
C LEU A 29 -13.83 11.06 -2.02
N GLY A 30 -14.83 11.49 -1.23
CA GLY A 30 -16.23 11.51 -1.65
C GLY A 30 -16.83 10.13 -1.86
N VAL A 31 -16.40 9.13 -1.09
CA VAL A 31 -16.79 7.72 -1.25
C VAL A 31 -17.44 7.15 0.00
N SER A 32 -18.16 6.03 -0.15
CA SER A 32 -18.80 5.34 0.97
C SER A 32 -17.77 4.69 1.91
N ARG A 33 -18.21 4.41 3.13
CA ARG A 33 -17.40 3.69 4.12
C ARG A 33 -16.95 2.32 3.61
N SER A 34 -17.82 1.58 2.91
CA SER A 34 -17.48 0.25 2.38
C SER A 34 -16.35 0.33 1.37
N VAL A 35 -16.36 1.32 0.49
CA VAL A 35 -15.28 1.55 -0.49
C VAL A 35 -13.96 1.89 0.21
N VAL A 36 -13.99 2.73 1.25
CA VAL A 36 -12.77 3.01 2.05
C VAL A 36 -12.24 1.76 2.72
N ARG A 37 -13.10 0.94 3.35
CA ARG A 37 -12.65 -0.28 4.04
C ARG A 37 -12.09 -1.33 3.07
N GLU A 38 -12.68 -1.46 1.90
CA GLU A 38 -12.16 -2.34 0.85
C GLU A 38 -10.76 -1.89 0.42
N ALA A 39 -10.60 -0.61 0.09
CA ALA A 39 -9.30 -0.05 -0.30
C ALA A 39 -8.25 -0.21 0.80
N LEU A 40 -8.58 0.09 2.05
CA LEU A 40 -7.66 -0.10 3.18
C LEU A 40 -7.30 -1.57 3.40
N SER A 41 -8.24 -2.49 3.18
CA SER A 41 -7.98 -3.93 3.30
C SER A 41 -7.07 -4.43 2.18
N SER A 42 -7.26 -3.96 0.94
CA SER A 42 -6.33 -4.26 -0.16
C SER A 42 -4.93 -3.70 0.10
N LEU A 43 -4.83 -2.47 0.61
CA LEU A 43 -3.54 -1.86 0.94
C LEU A 43 -2.85 -2.60 2.10
N GLU A 44 -3.61 -3.07 3.09
CA GLU A 44 -3.07 -3.89 4.19
C GLU A 44 -2.58 -5.25 3.69
N ALA A 45 -3.31 -5.91 2.79
CA ALA A 45 -2.89 -7.17 2.16
C ALA A 45 -1.61 -7.05 1.31
N LEU A 46 -1.36 -5.86 0.75
CA LEU A 46 -0.12 -5.53 0.03
C LEU A 46 1.01 -5.05 0.95
N GLU A 47 0.80 -5.09 2.27
CA GLU A 47 1.70 -4.51 3.28
C GLU A 47 1.98 -3.02 3.09
N ILE A 48 1.11 -2.29 2.35
CA ILE A 48 1.26 -0.85 2.10
C ILE A 48 0.91 -0.03 3.37
N VAL A 49 -0.01 -0.56 4.15
CA VAL A 49 -0.41 0.01 5.43
C VAL A 49 -0.56 -1.09 6.46
N ASN A 50 -0.55 -0.71 7.74
CA ASN A 50 -0.80 -1.61 8.84
C ASN A 50 -1.74 -0.97 9.86
N LYS A 51 -2.70 -1.75 10.37
CA LYS A 51 -3.53 -1.32 11.51
C LYS A 51 -2.73 -1.37 12.79
N SER A 52 -2.87 -0.34 13.62
CA SER A 52 -2.29 -0.31 14.96
C SER A 52 -3.25 -0.92 15.99
N PRO A 53 -2.73 -1.68 16.99
CA PRO A 53 -3.54 -2.16 18.12
C PRO A 53 -4.20 -1.03 18.91
N ARG A 54 -3.66 0.19 18.85
CA ARG A 54 -4.19 1.38 19.53
C ARG A 54 -5.23 2.16 18.70
N GLY A 55 -5.64 1.60 17.56
CA GLY A 55 -6.55 2.23 16.62
C GLY A 55 -5.84 3.11 15.60
N GLY A 56 -6.37 3.10 14.37
CA GLY A 56 -5.80 3.82 13.22
C GLY A 56 -4.98 2.95 12.29
N THR A 57 -4.69 3.53 11.12
CA THR A 57 -3.94 2.91 10.04
C THR A 57 -2.67 3.71 9.81
N TYR A 58 -1.55 3.06 9.59
CA TYR A 58 -0.24 3.68 9.42
C TYR A 58 0.40 3.18 8.13
N VAL A 59 1.16 4.02 7.44
CA VAL A 59 1.94 3.60 6.28
C VAL A 59 3.09 2.73 6.78
N ASN A 60 3.30 1.57 6.15
CA ASN A 60 4.35 0.65 6.60
C ASN A 60 5.73 1.27 6.36
N GLU A 61 6.58 1.23 7.39
CA GLU A 61 7.96 1.77 7.34
C GLU A 61 8.84 1.09 6.30
N ARG A 62 8.50 -0.15 5.91
CA ARG A 62 9.27 -0.89 4.90
C ARG A 62 9.12 -0.32 3.50
N ILE A 63 7.98 0.31 3.19
CA ILE A 63 7.73 0.91 1.88
C ILE A 63 8.58 2.17 1.81
N GLY A 64 9.40 2.29 0.77
CA GLY A 64 10.32 3.41 0.63
C GLY A 64 11.66 3.25 1.36
N SER A 65 11.84 2.18 2.15
CA SER A 65 13.17 1.82 2.67
C SER A 65 14.14 1.54 1.52
N THR A 66 15.42 1.93 1.65
CA THR A 66 16.44 1.67 0.61
C THR A 66 16.49 0.20 0.20
N PRO A 67 16.48 -0.78 1.13
CA PRO A 67 16.43 -2.19 0.76
C PRO A 67 15.18 -2.57 -0.05
N PHE A 68 13.99 -2.07 0.33
CA PHE A 68 12.75 -2.35 -0.41
C PHE A 68 12.74 -1.73 -1.80
N ARG A 69 13.19 -0.48 -1.94
CA ARG A 69 13.32 0.20 -3.24
C ARG A 69 14.30 -0.54 -4.15
N THR A 70 15.45 -0.93 -3.62
CA THR A 70 16.44 -1.74 -4.34
C THR A 70 15.83 -3.09 -4.77
N MET A 71 15.12 -3.77 -3.89
CA MET A 71 14.44 -5.04 -4.22
C MET A 71 13.39 -4.85 -5.33
N LEU A 72 12.60 -3.78 -5.29
CA LEU A 72 11.62 -3.46 -6.33
C LEU A 72 12.30 -3.12 -7.66
N SER A 73 13.39 -2.35 -7.63
CA SER A 73 14.20 -2.04 -8.82
C SER A 73 14.84 -3.29 -9.43
N ILE A 74 15.31 -4.24 -8.61
CA ILE A 74 15.85 -5.52 -9.09
C ILE A 74 14.74 -6.37 -9.74
N ASN A 75 13.56 -6.46 -9.12
CA ASN A 75 12.43 -7.21 -9.69
C ASN A 75 11.87 -6.58 -10.97
N SER A 76 11.81 -5.24 -11.06
CA SER A 76 11.36 -4.54 -12.27
C SER A 76 12.30 -4.73 -13.46
N LEU A 77 13.57 -5.07 -13.23
CA LEU A 77 14.54 -5.44 -14.27
C LEU A 77 14.40 -6.91 -14.71
N ASN A 78 13.67 -7.74 -13.95
CA ASN A 78 13.51 -9.17 -14.16
C ASN A 78 12.05 -9.53 -14.49
N SER A 79 11.43 -8.82 -15.45
CA SER A 79 10.05 -9.11 -15.88
C SER A 79 9.82 -10.59 -16.25
N GLU A 80 10.84 -11.28 -16.76
CA GLU A 80 10.85 -12.73 -17.01
C GLU A 80 10.73 -13.56 -15.72
N ALA A 81 11.43 -13.20 -14.65
CA ALA A 81 11.42 -13.97 -13.39
C ALA A 81 10.05 -13.90 -12.68
N ILE A 82 9.33 -12.79 -12.81
CA ILE A 82 7.97 -12.66 -12.26
C ILE A 82 6.98 -13.54 -13.04
N ILE A 83 7.14 -13.64 -14.36
CA ILE A 83 6.33 -14.51 -15.22
C ILE A 83 6.65 -15.98 -14.91
N GLU A 84 7.92 -16.34 -14.81
CA GLU A 84 8.36 -17.69 -14.49
C GLU A 84 7.88 -18.14 -13.11
N ALA A 85 8.00 -17.29 -12.08
CA ALA A 85 7.47 -17.56 -10.75
C ALA A 85 5.96 -17.79 -10.80
N ARG A 86 5.18 -16.99 -11.53
CA ARG A 86 3.72 -17.17 -11.69
C ARG A 86 3.36 -18.45 -12.45
N MET A 87 4.13 -18.81 -13.47
CA MET A 87 3.93 -20.03 -14.27
C MET A 87 4.28 -21.29 -13.47
N SER A 88 5.27 -21.23 -12.58
CA SER A 88 5.67 -22.35 -11.73
C SER A 88 4.62 -22.73 -10.68
N TYR A 89 3.65 -21.86 -10.36
CA TYR A 89 2.52 -22.18 -9.47
C TYR A 89 1.29 -22.72 -10.22
N MET A 90 1.34 -22.82 -11.54
CA MET A 90 0.24 -23.31 -12.39
C MET A 90 0.48 -24.70 -13.01
N ASN A 91 1.54 -25.39 -12.59
CA ASN A 91 1.90 -26.76 -13.02
C ASN A 91 2.13 -27.65 -11.78
#